data_AF-A0A4S5E1C6-F1
#
_entry.id   AF-A0A4S5E1C6-F1
#
_cell.length_a   1.000
_cell.length_b   1.000
_cell.length_c   1.000
_cell.angle_alpha   90.00
_cell.angle_beta   90.00
_cell.angle_gamma   90.00
#
_symmetry.space_group_name_H-M   'P 1'
#
loop_
_entity.id
_entity.type
_entity.pdbx_description
1 polymer ?
#
loop_
_entity_poly.entity_id
_entity_poly.type
_entity_poly.pdbx_seq_one_letter_code
_entity_poly.pdbx_strand_id
1 'polypeptide(L)'
;MTADRDETNDPASGDSSGTAARFAGAVAPAAAWAFVFLLLRILAVSGYDWNTAFAVSTTISFSDGLALLVGTLMAGYLLVAILLIGVLPLLVATFVWSSRGRQAVVVLSTVLAAVTMIALTVSFQLVWLPVAAAAVFGMFALIRILPERSSVRRVFSKAMTSVGWVTGVSVLFVAALVQTPWVPEEQIGTTDGTITGYVLSVDSGFVNVLTEDHTFRILLSSDITSRE
;
A
#
# COMPACT_ATOMS: atom_id res chain seq x y z
N MET A 1 70.45 -18.84 5.34
CA MET A 1 69.45 -19.90 5.11
C MET A 1 68.21 -19.47 5.87
N THR A 2 67.21 -19.08 5.11
CA THR A 2 66.17 -18.11 5.44
C THR A 2 64.99 -18.73 6.16
N ALA A 3 64.51 -18.04 7.19
CA ALA A 3 63.26 -18.33 7.89
C ALA A 3 62.07 -18.06 6.97
N ASP A 4 61.23 -19.07 6.80
CA ASP A 4 59.99 -19.04 6.04
C ASP A 4 58.91 -18.33 6.88
N ARG A 5 58.33 -17.27 6.33
CA ARG A 5 57.28 -16.48 7.00
C ARG A 5 55.93 -17.08 6.58
N ASP A 6 55.21 -17.59 7.57
CA ASP A 6 53.80 -17.97 7.47
C ASP A 6 52.98 -16.74 7.05
N GLU A 7 52.55 -16.71 5.80
CA GLU A 7 51.54 -15.77 5.31
C GLU A 7 50.18 -16.20 5.88
N THR A 8 49.72 -15.43 6.87
CA THR A 8 48.35 -15.42 7.35
C THR A 8 47.40 -15.08 6.19
N ASN A 9 46.84 -16.12 5.56
CA ASN A 9 45.70 -16.01 4.67
C ASN A 9 44.46 -15.70 5.52
N ASP A 10 43.97 -14.46 5.41
CA ASP A 10 42.80 -13.96 6.13
C ASP A 10 41.63 -13.83 5.12
N PRO A 11 40.73 -14.83 4.98
CA PRO A 11 39.64 -14.78 4.02
C PRO A 11 38.39 -14.16 4.66
N ALA A 12 38.39 -12.86 4.93
CA ALA A 12 37.26 -12.24 5.65
C ALA A 12 36.83 -10.82 5.20
N SER A 13 37.09 -10.41 3.96
CA SER A 13 36.73 -9.04 3.51
C SER A 13 35.93 -8.94 2.19
N GLY A 14 35.37 -10.04 1.70
CA GLY A 14 34.74 -10.08 0.36
C GLY A 14 33.22 -9.89 0.26
N ASP A 15 32.44 -10.09 1.32
CA ASP A 15 31.00 -10.39 1.17
C ASP A 15 30.01 -9.29 1.63
N SER A 16 30.49 -8.23 2.29
CA SER A 16 29.62 -7.16 2.82
C SER A 16 29.24 -6.10 1.79
N SER A 17 30.08 -5.85 0.79
CA SER A 17 29.88 -4.80 -0.22
C SER A 17 28.78 -5.15 -1.24
N GLY A 18 28.68 -6.42 -1.63
CA GLY A 18 27.66 -6.91 -2.57
C GLY A 18 26.24 -6.93 -1.99
N THR A 19 26.12 -7.17 -0.68
CA THR A 19 24.84 -7.18 0.03
C THR A 19 24.31 -5.76 0.22
N ALA A 20 25.13 -4.84 0.71
CA ALA A 20 24.75 -3.43 0.89
C ALA A 20 24.34 -2.75 -0.43
N ALA A 21 25.06 -3.01 -1.53
CA ALA A 21 24.72 -2.44 -2.84
C ALA A 21 23.42 -3.01 -3.44
N ARG A 22 23.12 -4.30 -3.22
CA ARG A 22 21.85 -4.92 -3.65
C ARG A 22 20.65 -4.44 -2.83
N PHE A 23 20.84 -4.22 -1.53
CA PHE A 23 19.82 -3.61 -0.68
C PHE A 23 19.60 -2.13 -1.07
N ALA A 24 20.67 -1.35 -1.29
CA ALA A 24 20.54 0.03 -1.76
C ALA A 24 19.79 0.14 -3.10
N GLY A 25 20.09 -0.75 -4.05
CA GLY A 25 19.42 -0.81 -5.36
C GLY A 25 17.95 -1.25 -5.30
N ALA A 26 17.53 -1.99 -4.26
CA ALA A 26 16.14 -2.40 -4.05
C ALA A 26 15.34 -1.43 -3.16
N VAL A 27 16.01 -0.70 -2.27
CA VAL A 27 15.39 0.28 -1.36
C VAL A 27 15.06 1.59 -2.08
N ALA A 28 15.89 2.03 -3.03
CA ALA A 28 15.64 3.23 -3.83
C ALA A 28 14.26 3.24 -4.54
N PRO A 29 13.84 2.17 -5.25
CA PRO A 29 12.51 2.14 -5.84
C PRO A 29 11.41 2.07 -4.78
N ALA A 30 11.59 1.31 -3.68
CA ALA A 30 10.56 1.18 -2.64
C ALA A 30 10.25 2.53 -1.96
N ALA A 31 11.29 3.32 -1.64
CA ALA A 31 11.13 4.66 -1.09
C ALA A 31 10.41 5.60 -2.08
N ALA A 32 10.72 5.51 -3.38
CA ALA A 32 10.03 6.29 -4.40
C ALA A 32 8.54 5.92 -4.50
N TRP A 33 8.21 4.62 -4.48
CA TRP A 33 6.82 4.16 -4.46
C TRP A 33 6.08 4.62 -3.20
N ALA A 34 6.72 4.55 -2.04
CA ALA A 34 6.14 5.03 -0.78
C ALA A 34 5.91 6.55 -0.80
N PHE A 35 6.85 7.33 -1.35
CA PHE A 35 6.69 8.77 -1.50
C PHE A 35 5.53 9.12 -2.42
N VAL A 36 5.44 8.48 -3.60
CA VAL A 36 4.32 8.69 -4.53
C VAL A 36 2.99 8.28 -3.89
N PHE A 37 2.96 7.17 -3.15
CA PHE A 37 1.79 6.75 -2.39
C PHE A 37 1.34 7.83 -1.40
N LEU A 38 2.26 8.36 -0.59
CA LEU A 38 1.94 9.40 0.40
C LEU A 38 1.43 10.68 -0.29
N LEU A 39 2.07 11.11 -1.37
CA LEU A 39 1.68 12.30 -2.10
C LEU A 39 0.27 12.16 -2.71
N LEU A 40 -0.01 11.03 -3.37
CA LEU A 40 -1.35 10.73 -3.87
C LEU A 40 -2.37 10.69 -2.75
N ARG A 41 -1.99 10.15 -1.59
CA ARG A 41 -2.91 10.01 -0.48
C ARG A 41 -3.28 11.35 0.14
N ILE A 42 -2.30 12.24 0.34
CA ILE A 42 -2.55 13.60 0.82
C ILE A 42 -3.46 14.34 -0.15
N LEU A 43 -3.22 14.23 -1.46
CA LEU A 43 -4.09 14.84 -2.48
C LEU A 43 -5.50 14.25 -2.47
N ALA A 44 -5.65 12.93 -2.37
CA ALA A 44 -6.96 12.30 -2.37
C ALA A 44 -7.77 12.69 -1.12
N VAL A 45 -7.12 12.75 0.05
CA VAL A 45 -7.73 13.21 1.31
C VAL A 45 -8.06 14.70 1.28
N SER A 46 -7.31 15.51 0.54
CA SER A 46 -7.57 16.95 0.41
C SER A 46 -8.60 17.30 -0.66
N GLY A 47 -9.29 16.31 -1.24
CA GLY A 47 -10.22 16.53 -2.36
C GLY A 47 -9.52 17.04 -3.63
N TYR A 48 -8.22 16.77 -3.77
CA TYR A 48 -7.34 17.29 -4.81
C TYR A 48 -7.12 18.81 -4.79
N ASP A 49 -7.47 19.50 -3.68
CA ASP A 49 -7.09 20.89 -3.45
C ASP A 49 -5.65 20.97 -2.91
N TRP A 50 -4.81 21.76 -3.60
CA TRP A 50 -3.39 21.92 -3.24
C TRP A 50 -3.16 22.71 -1.94
N ASN A 51 -4.04 23.65 -1.60
CA ASN A 51 -3.94 24.44 -0.37
C ASN A 51 -4.27 23.54 0.83
N THR A 52 -5.36 22.77 0.73
CA THR A 52 -5.72 21.78 1.74
C THR A 52 -4.64 20.70 1.85
N ALA A 53 -4.11 20.20 0.72
CA ALA A 53 -3.02 19.21 0.72
C ALA A 53 -1.79 19.72 1.47
N PHE A 54 -1.41 20.98 1.25
CA PHE A 54 -0.29 21.60 1.96
C PHE A 54 -0.57 21.67 3.47
N ALA A 55 -1.75 22.17 3.87
CA ALA A 55 -2.13 22.23 5.28
C ALA A 55 -2.10 20.85 5.94
N VAL A 56 -2.71 19.85 5.32
CA VAL A 56 -2.71 18.45 5.78
C VAL A 56 -1.28 17.90 5.89
N SER A 57 -0.42 18.14 4.89
CA SER A 57 0.98 17.67 4.90
C SER A 57 1.80 18.21 6.08
N THR A 58 1.49 19.42 6.56
CA THR A 58 2.17 20.01 7.71
C THR A 58 1.68 19.47 9.05
N THR A 59 0.53 18.77 9.07
CA THR A 59 -0.04 18.15 10.28
C THR A 59 0.33 16.68 10.44
N ILE A 60 0.56 15.97 9.34
CA ILE A 60 0.86 14.54 9.35
C ILE A 60 2.34 14.32 9.69
N SER A 61 2.60 13.52 10.73
CA SER A 61 3.95 13.05 11.02
C SER A 61 4.30 11.83 10.18
N PHE A 62 5.58 11.65 9.83
CA PHE A 62 6.05 10.47 9.08
C PHE A 62 5.72 9.13 9.77
N SER A 63 5.56 9.13 11.10
CA SER A 63 5.09 7.99 11.89
C SER A 63 3.69 7.52 11.50
N ASP A 64 2.86 8.43 11.01
CA ASP A 64 1.45 8.17 10.72
C ASP A 64 1.28 7.51 9.35
N GLY A 65 2.34 7.39 8.56
CA GLY A 65 2.35 6.76 7.23
C GLY A 65 1.83 5.32 7.21
N LEU A 66 2.08 4.56 8.28
CA LEU A 66 1.57 3.18 8.40
C LEU A 66 0.08 3.16 8.75
N ALA A 67 -0.35 4.04 9.66
CA ALA A 67 -1.77 4.20 10.01
C ALA A 67 -2.58 4.70 8.79
N LEU A 68 -2.02 5.63 8.03
CA LEU A 68 -2.48 6.08 6.72
C LEU A 68 -2.75 4.90 5.79
N LEU A 69 -1.76 4.03 5.60
CA LEU A 69 -1.86 2.88 4.71
C LEU A 69 -2.95 1.90 5.17
N VAL A 70 -2.98 1.56 6.46
CA VAL A 70 -3.97 0.64 7.03
C VAL A 70 -5.37 1.22 6.95
N GLY A 71 -5.56 2.48 7.34
CA GLY A 71 -6.87 3.14 7.29
C GLY A 71 -7.39 3.31 5.85
N THR A 72 -6.51 3.52 4.88
CA THR A 72 -6.90 3.56 3.45
C THR A 72 -7.44 2.21 2.97
N LEU A 73 -6.81 1.11 3.41
CA LEU A 73 -7.29 -0.24 3.07
C LEU A 73 -8.65 -0.54 3.72
N MET A 74 -8.88 -0.05 4.94
CA MET A 74 -10.17 -0.23 5.63
C MET A 74 -11.27 0.64 5.01
N ALA A 75 -11.00 1.91 4.72
CA ALA A 75 -11.97 2.83 4.15
C ALA A 75 -12.39 2.44 2.72
N GLY A 76 -11.43 1.97 1.92
CA GLY A 76 -11.63 1.59 0.52
C GLY A 76 -11.93 0.10 0.28
N TYR A 77 -12.55 -0.62 1.23
CA TYR A 77 -12.61 -2.08 1.19
C TYR A 77 -13.20 -2.67 -0.10
N LEU A 78 -14.18 -2.01 -0.73
CA LEU A 78 -14.73 -2.44 -2.03
C LEU A 78 -13.71 -2.34 -3.17
N LEU A 79 -12.96 -1.24 -3.22
CA LEU A 79 -11.93 -1.05 -4.23
C LEU A 79 -10.81 -2.08 -4.05
N VAL A 80 -10.39 -2.30 -2.80
CA VAL A 80 -9.39 -3.32 -2.46
C VAL A 80 -9.88 -4.72 -2.84
N ALA A 81 -11.15 -5.04 -2.59
CA ALA A 81 -11.77 -6.31 -2.96
C ALA A 81 -11.72 -6.55 -4.49
N ILE A 82 -12.12 -5.56 -5.29
CA ILE A 82 -12.05 -5.63 -6.77
C ILE A 82 -10.62 -5.83 -7.24
N LEU A 83 -9.68 -5.09 -6.66
CA LEU A 83 -8.27 -5.20 -6.99
C LEU A 83 -7.72 -6.60 -6.68
N LEU A 84 -8.08 -7.16 -5.52
CA LEU A 84 -7.67 -8.49 -5.09
C LEU A 84 -8.16 -9.59 -6.04
N ILE A 85 -9.35 -9.45 -6.63
CA ILE A 85 -9.88 -10.39 -7.63
C ILE A 85 -8.94 -10.51 -8.84
N GLY A 86 -8.25 -9.43 -9.23
CA GLY A 86 -7.26 -9.47 -10.32
C GLY A 86 -5.85 -9.81 -9.84
N VAL A 87 -5.39 -9.12 -8.80
CA VAL A 87 -3.99 -9.16 -8.35
C VAL A 87 -3.65 -10.48 -7.67
N LEU A 88 -4.52 -11.01 -6.80
CA LEU A 88 -4.21 -12.24 -6.08
C LEU A 88 -4.09 -13.45 -7.03
N PRO A 89 -5.03 -13.71 -7.95
CA PRO A 89 -4.87 -14.78 -8.94
C PRO A 89 -3.62 -14.62 -9.80
N LEU A 90 -3.25 -13.38 -10.15
CA LEU A 90 -2.02 -13.11 -10.91
C LEU A 90 -0.79 -13.46 -10.06
N LEU A 91 -0.75 -13.06 -8.79
CA LEU A 91 0.31 -13.37 -7.86
C LEU A 91 0.48 -14.88 -7.67
N VAL A 92 -0.62 -15.60 -7.41
CA VAL A 92 -0.63 -17.07 -7.28
C VAL A 92 -0.15 -17.73 -8.58
N ALA A 93 -0.66 -17.30 -9.73
CA ALA A 93 -0.22 -17.77 -11.03
C ALA A 93 1.30 -17.60 -11.20
N THR A 94 1.83 -16.42 -10.85
CA THR A 94 3.26 -16.13 -10.98
C THR A 94 4.10 -16.93 -10.01
N PHE A 95 3.60 -17.18 -8.80
CA PHE A 95 4.28 -18.00 -7.81
C PHE A 95 4.36 -19.47 -8.26
N VAL A 96 3.25 -20.04 -8.73
CA VAL A 96 3.15 -21.45 -9.12
C VAL A 96 3.90 -21.74 -10.43
N TRP A 97 3.90 -20.80 -11.37
CA TRP A 97 4.40 -21.03 -12.74
C TRP A 97 5.77 -20.39 -13.04
N SER A 98 6.34 -19.58 -12.14
CA SER A 98 7.67 -18.98 -12.33
C SER A 98 8.77 -19.80 -11.67
N SER A 99 9.74 -20.28 -12.45
CA SER A 99 10.85 -21.12 -11.97
C SER A 99 12.15 -20.37 -11.61
N ARG A 100 12.19 -19.03 -11.54
CA ARG A 100 13.46 -18.29 -11.30
C ARG A 100 13.36 -17.11 -10.31
N GLY A 101 14.15 -17.20 -9.23
CA GLY A 101 14.89 -16.10 -8.58
C GLY A 101 14.16 -14.98 -7.85
N ARG A 102 12.85 -14.80 -8.05
CA ARG A 102 12.04 -13.70 -7.45
C ARG A 102 11.03 -14.17 -6.40
N GLN A 103 11.23 -15.36 -5.82
CA GLN A 103 10.22 -15.99 -4.98
C GLN A 103 9.89 -15.21 -3.70
N ALA A 104 10.86 -14.66 -2.98
CA ALA A 104 10.58 -14.05 -1.67
C ALA A 104 9.56 -12.89 -1.73
N VAL A 105 9.74 -11.95 -2.68
CA VAL A 105 8.83 -10.80 -2.81
C VAL A 105 7.45 -11.24 -3.30
N VAL A 106 7.39 -12.17 -4.26
CA VAL A 106 6.11 -12.68 -4.80
C VAL A 106 5.38 -13.48 -3.73
N VAL A 107 6.07 -14.36 -3.00
CA VAL A 107 5.52 -15.13 -1.87
C VAL A 107 4.98 -14.19 -0.81
N LEU A 108 5.79 -13.23 -0.34
CA LEU A 108 5.37 -12.27 0.67
C LEU A 108 4.13 -11.48 0.22
N SER A 109 4.14 -10.99 -1.03
CA SER A 109 2.99 -10.27 -1.60
C SER A 109 1.75 -11.17 -1.73
N THR A 110 1.94 -12.44 -2.08
CA THR A 110 0.85 -13.42 -2.25
C THR A 110 0.23 -13.76 -0.90
N VAL A 111 1.06 -14.02 0.11
CA VAL A 111 0.63 -14.27 1.49
C VAL A 111 -0.10 -13.05 2.03
N LEU A 112 0.46 -11.85 1.86
CA LEU A 112 -0.18 -10.62 2.31
C LEU A 112 -1.54 -10.42 1.64
N ALA A 113 -1.62 -10.56 0.31
CA ALA A 113 -2.87 -10.43 -0.43
C ALA A 113 -3.90 -11.51 -0.03
N ALA A 114 -3.47 -12.75 0.22
CA ALA A 114 -4.35 -13.82 0.68
C ALA A 114 -4.89 -13.53 2.09
N VAL A 115 -4.04 -13.09 3.02
CA VAL A 115 -4.45 -12.68 4.37
C VAL A 115 -5.43 -11.51 4.30
N THR A 116 -5.17 -10.50 3.47
CA THR A 116 -6.09 -9.38 3.26
C THR A 116 -7.44 -9.84 2.70
N MET A 117 -7.45 -10.76 1.71
CA MET A 117 -8.69 -11.32 1.17
C MET A 117 -9.48 -12.08 2.24
N ILE A 118 -8.81 -12.91 3.04
CA ILE A 118 -9.46 -13.67 4.13
C ILE A 118 -10.05 -12.71 5.16
N ALA A 119 -9.26 -11.72 5.60
CA ALA A 119 -9.70 -10.70 6.54
C ALA A 119 -10.95 -9.96 6.02
N LEU A 120 -10.93 -9.48 4.77
CA LEU A 120 -12.08 -8.82 4.14
C LEU A 120 -13.31 -9.74 4.04
N THR A 121 -13.10 -11.00 3.65
CA THR A 121 -14.18 -11.97 3.51
C THR A 121 -14.85 -12.24 4.84
N VAL A 122 -14.08 -12.38 5.93
CA VAL A 122 -14.61 -12.63 7.27
C VAL A 122 -15.26 -11.37 7.86
N SER A 123 -14.58 -10.22 7.77
CA SER A 123 -15.06 -8.95 8.36
C SER A 123 -16.34 -8.44 7.69
N PHE A 124 -16.43 -8.53 6.36
CA PHE A 124 -17.55 -7.97 5.60
C PHE A 124 -18.49 -9.05 5.03
N GLN A 125 -18.28 -10.33 5.36
CA GLN A 125 -19.08 -11.47 4.88
C GLN A 125 -19.18 -11.56 3.35
N LEU A 126 -18.14 -11.09 2.64
CA LEU A 126 -18.10 -11.02 1.18
C LEU A 126 -17.74 -12.39 0.57
N VAL A 127 -18.61 -13.39 0.72
CA VAL A 127 -18.36 -14.76 0.23
C VAL A 127 -18.19 -14.86 -1.29
N TRP A 128 -18.68 -13.87 -2.04
CA TRP A 128 -18.49 -13.79 -3.49
C TRP A 128 -17.04 -13.45 -3.88
N LEU A 129 -16.29 -12.80 -2.98
CA LEU A 129 -14.91 -12.37 -3.22
C LEU A 129 -13.96 -13.54 -3.54
N PRO A 130 -13.86 -14.60 -2.71
CA PRO A 130 -13.03 -15.75 -3.04
C PRO A 130 -13.53 -16.51 -4.27
N VAL A 131 -14.85 -16.55 -4.51
CA VAL A 131 -15.44 -17.19 -5.70
C VAL A 131 -15.02 -16.45 -6.97
N ALA A 132 -15.11 -15.12 -6.98
CA ALA A 132 -14.69 -14.30 -8.11
C ALA A 132 -13.18 -14.40 -8.36
N ALA A 133 -12.36 -14.38 -7.31
CA ALA A 133 -10.92 -14.57 -7.44
C ALA A 133 -10.57 -15.97 -7.99
N ALA A 134 -11.24 -17.02 -7.52
CA ALA A 134 -11.08 -18.37 -8.05
C ALA A 134 -11.49 -18.46 -9.53
N ALA A 135 -12.57 -17.78 -9.94
CA ALA A 135 -12.99 -17.73 -11.33
C ALA A 135 -11.94 -17.05 -12.23
N VAL A 136 -11.36 -15.92 -11.80
CA VAL A 136 -10.28 -15.24 -12.52
C VAL A 136 -9.02 -16.12 -12.58
N PHE A 137 -8.69 -16.82 -11.50
CA PHE A 137 -7.58 -17.78 -11.51
C PHE A 137 -7.83 -18.92 -12.51
N GLY A 138 -9.04 -19.47 -12.55
CA GLY A 138 -9.46 -20.47 -13.53
C GLY A 138 -9.34 -19.95 -14.97
N MET A 139 -9.71 -18.69 -15.21
CA MET A 139 -9.51 -18.02 -16.50
C MET A 139 -8.02 -17.94 -16.88
N PHE A 140 -7.14 -17.60 -15.95
CA PHE A 140 -5.68 -17.59 -16.19
C PHE A 140 -5.14 -19.00 -16.48
N ALA A 141 -5.62 -20.01 -15.76
CA ALA A 141 -5.26 -21.40 -16.03
C ALA A 141 -5.73 -21.84 -17.43
N LEU A 142 -6.92 -21.44 -17.86
CA LEU A 142 -7.43 -21.72 -19.21
C LEU A 142 -6.55 -21.03 -20.28
N ILE A 143 -6.23 -19.73 -20.08
CA ILE A 143 -5.33 -18.97 -20.97
C ILE A 143 -3.97 -19.66 -21.12
N ARG A 144 -3.48 -20.31 -20.07
CA ARG A 144 -2.19 -21.00 -20.09
C ARG A 144 -2.18 -22.24 -20.98
N ILE A 145 -3.33 -22.91 -21.15
CA ILE A 145 -3.50 -24.10 -21.99
C ILE A 145 -3.56 -23.71 -23.48
N LEU A 146 -3.85 -22.45 -23.80
CA LEU A 146 -3.91 -22.02 -25.20
C LEU A 146 -2.55 -22.15 -25.93
N PRO A 147 -2.59 -22.37 -27.26
CA PRO A 147 -1.41 -22.44 -28.11
C PRO A 147 -0.54 -21.17 -28.02
N GLU A 148 0.77 -21.35 -28.13
CA GLU A 148 1.78 -20.27 -28.05
C GLU A 148 1.61 -19.16 -29.08
N ARG A 149 0.87 -19.45 -30.15
CA ARG A 149 0.60 -18.49 -31.22
C ARG A 149 -0.45 -17.44 -30.86
N SER A 150 -1.19 -17.61 -29.74
CA SER A 150 -2.23 -16.66 -29.33
C SER A 150 -1.64 -15.38 -28.71
N SER A 151 -2.08 -14.22 -29.19
CA SER A 151 -1.67 -12.92 -28.63
C SER A 151 -2.00 -12.79 -27.14
N VAL A 152 -3.05 -13.45 -26.67
CA VAL A 152 -3.50 -13.46 -25.26
C VAL A 152 -2.43 -14.06 -24.35
N ARG A 153 -1.85 -15.22 -24.72
CA ARG A 153 -0.78 -15.84 -23.92
C ARG A 153 0.49 -14.97 -23.85
N ARG A 154 0.78 -14.20 -24.91
CA ARG A 154 1.91 -13.26 -24.94
C ARG A 154 1.69 -12.07 -24.00
N VAL A 155 0.47 -11.50 -23.98
CA VAL A 155 0.10 -10.43 -23.04
C VAL A 155 0.15 -10.95 -21.60
N PHE A 156 -0.41 -12.14 -21.35
CA PHE A 156 -0.39 -12.78 -20.05
C PHE A 156 1.05 -13.01 -19.54
N SER A 157 1.94 -13.54 -20.39
CA SER A 157 3.34 -13.73 -20.04
C SER A 157 4.06 -12.40 -19.71
N LYS A 158 3.73 -11.31 -20.41
CA LYS A 158 4.26 -9.98 -20.08
C LYS A 158 3.73 -9.45 -18.75
N ALA A 159 2.44 -9.63 -18.46
CA ALA A 159 1.86 -9.27 -17.17
C ALA A 159 2.56 -10.01 -16.02
N MET A 160 2.85 -11.29 -16.22
CA MET A 160 3.58 -12.16 -15.29
C MET A 160 5.00 -11.68 -14.99
N THR A 161 5.71 -11.14 -15.98
CA THR A 161 7.06 -10.58 -15.77
C THR A 161 7.03 -9.24 -15.04
N SER A 162 5.90 -8.53 -15.08
CA SER A 162 5.71 -7.19 -14.53
C SER A 162 4.94 -7.15 -13.22
N VAL A 163 4.77 -8.29 -12.53
CA VAL A 163 4.00 -8.41 -11.27
C VAL A 163 4.33 -7.33 -10.25
N GLY A 164 5.61 -7.06 -9.98
CA GLY A 164 6.00 -6.04 -9.01
C GLY A 164 5.46 -4.64 -9.38
N TRP A 165 5.41 -4.35 -10.69
CA TRP A 165 4.85 -3.10 -11.20
C TRP A 165 3.32 -3.12 -11.14
N VAL A 166 2.67 -4.23 -11.49
CA VAL A 166 1.21 -4.38 -11.38
C VAL A 166 0.77 -4.17 -9.94
N THR A 167 1.39 -4.85 -8.97
CA THR A 167 1.08 -4.70 -7.55
C THR A 167 1.33 -3.27 -7.06
N GLY A 168 2.46 -2.65 -7.44
CA GLY A 168 2.77 -1.27 -7.07
C GLY A 168 1.73 -0.27 -7.62
N VAL A 169 1.41 -0.38 -8.91
CA VAL A 169 0.39 0.46 -9.57
C VAL A 169 -0.98 0.25 -8.95
N SER A 170 -1.35 -0.99 -8.64
CA SER A 170 -2.57 -1.33 -7.94
C SER A 170 -2.67 -0.61 -6.59
N VAL A 171 -1.62 -0.62 -5.77
CA VAL A 171 -1.58 0.10 -4.49
C VAL A 171 -1.71 1.61 -4.69
N LEU A 172 -1.01 2.19 -5.68
CA LEU A 172 -1.14 3.63 -5.98
C LEU A 172 -2.55 3.99 -6.46
N PHE A 173 -3.19 3.10 -7.22
CA PHE A 173 -4.55 3.31 -7.71
C PHE A 173 -5.55 3.38 -6.55
N VAL A 174 -5.39 2.51 -5.54
CA VAL A 174 -6.17 2.59 -4.30
C VAL A 174 -5.89 3.91 -3.57
N ALA A 175 -4.61 4.29 -3.45
CA ALA A 175 -4.22 5.53 -2.78
C ALA A 175 -4.83 6.78 -3.40
N ALA A 176 -4.94 6.81 -4.73
CA ALA A 176 -5.51 7.94 -5.46
C ALA A 176 -7.05 7.98 -5.39
N LEU A 177 -7.73 6.84 -5.43
CA LEU A 177 -9.19 6.80 -5.53
C LEU A 177 -9.92 6.87 -4.19
N VAL A 178 -9.30 6.40 -3.11
CA VAL A 178 -9.91 6.49 -1.78
C VAL A 178 -9.74 7.92 -1.28
N GLN A 179 -10.85 8.63 -1.10
CA GLN A 179 -10.86 10.02 -0.59
C GLN A 179 -11.10 10.08 0.92
N THR A 180 -11.81 9.08 1.48
CA THR A 180 -12.07 8.98 2.92
C THR A 180 -10.75 8.95 3.70
N PRO A 181 -10.56 9.79 4.73
CA PRO A 181 -9.35 9.79 5.56
C PRO A 181 -9.14 8.48 6.34
N TRP A 182 -7.95 8.30 6.90
CA TRP A 182 -7.59 7.11 7.70
C TRP A 182 -8.01 7.22 9.17
N VAL A 183 -8.41 8.42 9.59
CA VAL A 183 -8.90 8.71 10.94
C VAL A 183 -10.42 8.49 10.95
N PRO A 184 -11.01 7.98 12.04
CA PRO A 184 -12.46 7.96 12.19
C PRO A 184 -13.06 9.37 12.12
N GLU A 185 -14.31 9.42 11.68
CA GLU A 185 -15.12 10.62 11.74
C GLU A 185 -15.60 10.83 13.18
N GLU A 186 -15.47 12.05 13.68
CA GLU A 186 -15.91 12.43 15.03
C GLU A 186 -16.92 13.58 14.96
N GLN A 187 -17.86 13.59 15.90
CA GLN A 187 -18.74 14.74 16.10
C GLN A 187 -18.16 15.64 17.19
N ILE A 188 -17.78 16.86 16.81
CA ILE A 188 -17.17 17.84 17.69
C ILE A 188 -18.22 18.88 18.06
N GLY A 189 -18.64 18.89 19.33
CA GLY A 189 -19.45 19.97 19.88
C GLY A 189 -18.58 21.20 20.11
N THR A 190 -18.96 22.33 19.50
CA THR A 190 -18.32 23.63 19.72
C THR A 190 -19.32 24.62 20.33
N THR A 191 -18.82 25.73 20.90
CA THR A 191 -19.67 26.80 21.46
C THR A 191 -20.66 27.39 20.46
N ASP A 192 -20.34 27.33 19.16
CA ASP A 192 -21.15 27.89 18.07
C ASP A 192 -22.01 26.83 17.35
N GLY A 193 -21.93 25.56 17.77
CA GLY A 193 -22.68 24.44 17.17
C GLY A 193 -21.86 23.16 17.03
N THR A 194 -22.44 22.12 16.43
CA THR A 194 -21.74 20.84 16.19
C THR A 194 -21.09 20.82 14.81
N ILE A 195 -19.82 20.41 14.76
CA ILE A 195 -19.06 20.22 13.53
C ILE A 195 -18.69 18.75 13.42
N THR A 196 -19.00 18.13 12.28
CA THR A 196 -18.59 16.76 11.99
C THR A 196 -17.34 16.77 11.10
N GLY A 197 -16.34 15.97 11.45
CA GLY A 197 -15.11 15.90 10.66
C GLY A 197 -14.08 14.91 11.21
N TYR A 198 -12.97 14.80 10.49
CA TYR A 198 -11.86 13.90 10.78
C TYR A 198 -10.77 14.66 11.55
N VAL A 199 -10.41 14.19 12.74
CA VAL A 199 -9.41 14.85 13.57
C VAL A 199 -7.99 14.42 13.19
N LEU A 200 -7.28 15.27 12.46
CA LEU A 200 -5.97 14.93 11.91
C LEU A 200 -4.85 15.01 12.95
N SER A 201 -4.87 16.02 13.81
CA SER A 201 -3.94 16.12 14.95
C SER A 201 -4.58 16.85 16.13
N VAL A 202 -4.10 16.51 17.32
CA VAL A 202 -4.47 17.18 18.57
C VAL A 202 -3.20 17.75 19.17
N ASP A 203 -3.06 19.07 19.09
CA ASP A 203 -1.92 19.81 19.61
C ASP A 203 -2.33 20.57 20.88
N SER A 204 -1.36 21.02 21.68
CA SER A 204 -1.66 21.78 22.90
C SER A 204 -2.27 23.14 22.53
N GLY A 205 -3.60 23.25 22.61
CA GLY A 205 -4.34 24.50 22.44
C GLY A 205 -5.18 24.58 21.16
N PHE A 206 -5.00 23.67 20.21
CA PHE A 206 -5.85 23.59 19.02
C PHE A 206 -5.95 22.15 18.48
N VAL A 207 -7.01 21.89 17.73
CA VAL A 207 -7.30 20.63 17.06
C VAL A 207 -7.44 20.89 15.58
N ASN A 208 -6.68 20.16 14.78
CA ASN A 208 -6.75 20.23 13.32
C ASN A 208 -7.80 19.24 12.82
N VAL A 209 -8.84 19.76 12.19
CA VAL A 209 -10.00 19.00 11.72
C VAL A 209 -10.14 19.17 10.22
N LEU A 210 -10.38 18.06 9.53
CA LEU A 210 -10.79 18.05 8.14
C LEU A 210 -12.28 17.75 8.07
N THR A 211 -13.08 18.70 7.57
CA THR A 211 -14.54 18.50 7.44
C THR A 211 -14.85 17.52 6.30
N GLU A 212 -16.09 17.05 6.24
CA GLU A 212 -16.59 16.18 5.15
C GLU A 212 -16.37 16.80 3.76
N ASP A 213 -16.52 18.13 3.65
CA ASP A 213 -16.25 18.91 2.42
C ASP A 213 -14.74 19.09 2.11
N HIS A 214 -13.86 18.28 2.71
CA HIS A 214 -12.40 18.37 2.54
C HIS A 214 -11.81 19.77 2.87
N THR A 215 -12.43 20.48 3.81
CA THR A 215 -11.96 21.80 4.24
C THR A 215 -11.18 21.67 5.53
N PHE A 216 -9.96 22.19 5.54
CA PHE A 216 -9.10 22.19 6.73
C PHE A 216 -9.51 23.32 7.68
N ARG A 217 -9.78 22.98 8.95
CA ARG A 217 -10.13 23.93 10.01
C ARG A 217 -9.26 23.69 11.24
N ILE A 218 -8.86 24.78 11.87
CA ILE A 218 -8.14 24.77 13.15
C ILE A 218 -9.14 25.24 14.21
N LEU A 219 -9.50 24.36 15.14
CA LEU A 219 -10.39 24.67 16.25
C LEU A 219 -9.56 24.89 17.51
N LEU A 220 -9.83 25.94 18.29
CA LEU A 220 -9.19 26.12 19.58
C LEU A 220 -9.74 25.08 20.57
N SER A 221 -8.87 24.47 21.38
CA SER A 221 -9.31 23.47 22.36
C SER A 221 -10.27 24.05 23.42
N SER A 222 -10.23 25.37 23.64
CA SER A 222 -11.16 26.08 24.52
C SER A 222 -12.60 26.08 24.03
N ASP A 223 -12.78 25.97 22.71
CA ASP A 223 -14.08 26.14 22.06
C ASP A 223 -14.78 24.78 21.88
N ILE A 224 -14.09 23.67 22.21
CA ILE A 224 -14.59 22.30 22.13
C ILE A 224 -15.28 21.94 23.45
N THR A 225 -16.58 21.70 23.41
CA THR A 225 -17.39 21.30 24.58
C THR A 225 -17.53 19.79 24.71
N SER A 226 -17.50 19.04 23.60
CA SER A 226 -17.63 17.57 23.58
C SER A 226 -17.03 16.95 22.31
N ARG A 227 -16.64 15.67 22.39
CA ARG A 227 -16.18 14.83 21.26
C ARG A 227 -16.75 13.43 21.42
N GLU A 228 -17.42 12.93 20.39
CA GLU A 228 -18.01 11.59 20.33
C GLU A 228 -17.60 10.86 19.04
#